data_AF-A0A353SZ27-F1
#
_entry.id   AF-A0A353SZ27-F1
#
_cell.length_a   1.000
_cell.length_b   1.000
_cell.length_c   1.000
_cell.angle_alpha   90.00
_cell.angle_beta   90.00
_cell.angle_gamma   90.00
#
_symmetry.space_group_name_H-M   'P 1'
#
loop_
_entity.id
_entity.type
_entity.pdbx_description
1 polymer ?
#
loop_
_entity_poly.entity_id
_entity_poly.type
_entity_poly.pdbx_seq_one_letter_code
_entity_poly.pdbx_strand_id
1 'polypeptide(L)' 'MTIKDLACGMDIDPATAAGTSKYKGQTYYFCSFGCKKSFDKELEKYLGKADKYAPHH' A
#
# COMPACT_ATOMS: atom_id res chain seq x y z
N MET A 1 -0.75 1.63 -14.82
CA MET A 1 -0.96 2.46 -13.61
C MET A 1 -0.27 1.74 -12.48
N THR A 2 0.94 2.16 -12.12
CA THR A 2 1.64 1.59 -10.97
C THR A 2 1.16 2.29 -9.70
N ILE A 3 1.09 1.53 -8.61
CA ILE A 3 0.72 2.01 -7.29
C ILE A 3 1.98 1.99 -6.44
N LYS A 4 2.11 2.95 -5.54
CA LYS A 4 3.24 3.01 -4.62
C LYS A 4 3.02 2.05 -3.45
N ASP A 5 3.93 1.12 -3.24
CA ASP A 5 3.98 0.31 -2.02
C ASP A 5 4.32 1.23 -0.83
N LEU A 6 3.44 1.31 0.17
CA LEU A 6 3.64 2.20 1.32
C LEU A 6 4.72 1.71 2.29
N ALA A 7 5.06 0.42 2.28
CA ALA A 7 6.06 -0.16 3.15
C ALA A 7 7.49 0.10 2.65
N CYS A 8 7.72 0.03 1.33
CA CYS A 8 9.06 0.18 0.74
C CYS A 8 9.20 1.35 -0.26
N GLY A 9 8.09 1.99 -0.66
CA GLY A 9 8.09 3.11 -1.61
C GLY A 9 8.28 2.71 -3.07
N MET A 10 8.24 1.41 -3.38
CA MET A 10 8.42 0.86 -4.71
C MET A 10 7.15 0.98 -5.55
N ASP A 11 7.29 1.31 -6.82
CA ASP A 11 6.21 1.23 -7.80
C ASP A 11 5.89 -0.23 -8.13
N ILE A 12 4.64 -0.61 -7.93
CA ILE A 12 4.14 -1.97 -8.15
C ILE A 12 2.91 -1.94 -9.04
N ASP A 13 2.81 -2.93 -9.90
CA ASP A 13 1.61 -3.10 -10.70
C ASP A 13 0.54 -3.85 -9.88
N PRO A 14 -0.69 -3.32 -9.77
CA PRO A 14 -1.76 -3.96 -9.01
C PRO A 14 -2.16 -5.33 -9.56
N ALA A 15 -2.01 -5.55 -10.87
CA ALA A 15 -2.32 -6.84 -11.48
C ALA A 15 -1.27 -7.90 -11.15
N THR A 16 -0.04 -7.50 -10.80
CA THR A 16 1.03 -8.41 -10.40
C THR A 16 1.41 -8.31 -8.92
N ALA A 17 0.61 -7.64 -8.11
CA ALA A 17 0.94 -7.43 -6.70
C ALA A 17 0.96 -8.75 -5.93
N ALA A 18 2.06 -9.01 -5.22
CA ALA A 18 2.20 -10.22 -4.41
C ALA A 18 1.27 -10.22 -3.18
N GLY A 19 0.98 -9.04 -2.63
CA GLY A 19 0.07 -8.88 -1.50
C GLY A 19 -0.91 -7.74 -1.70
N THR A 20 -2.16 -7.94 -1.26
CA THR A 20 -3.18 -6.89 -1.24
C THR A 20 -3.85 -6.81 0.13
N SER A 21 -4.22 -5.61 0.57
CA SER A 21 -4.98 -5.40 1.80
C SER A 21 -6.12 -4.43 1.56
N LYS A 22 -7.33 -4.77 2.03
CA LYS A 22 -8.51 -3.91 1.91
C LYS A 22 -8.76 -3.21 3.23
N TYR A 23 -8.75 -1.89 3.24
CA TYR A 23 -8.99 -1.09 4.44
C TYR A 23 -9.84 0.15 4.11
N LYS A 24 -10.91 0.37 4.87
CA LYS A 24 -11.88 1.48 4.67
C LYS A 24 -12.37 1.62 3.21
N GLY A 25 -12.55 0.51 2.50
CA GLY A 25 -12.97 0.50 1.11
C GLY A 25 -11.87 0.80 0.09
N GLN A 26 -10.64 1.11 0.52
CA GLN A 26 -9.48 1.23 -0.34
C GLN A 26 -8.71 -0.09 -0.41
N THR A 27 -8.18 -0.42 -1.60
CA THR A 27 -7.33 -1.59 -1.80
C THR A 27 -5.88 -1.12 -1.91
N TYR A 28 -5.05 -1.57 -0.98
CA TYR A 28 -3.61 -1.33 -0.95
C TYR A 28 -2.88 -2.54 -1.53
N TYR A 29 -1.81 -2.28 -2.28
CA TYR A 29 -1.02 -3.29 -2.96
C TYR A 29 0.39 -3.28 -2.38
N PHE A 30 1.02 -4.45 -2.36
CA PHE A 30 2.34 -4.66 -1.79
C PHE A 30 3.21 -5.52 -2.69
N CYS A 31 4.49 -5.17 -2.80
CA CYS A 31 5.48 -5.88 -3.59
C CYS A 31 5.77 -7.29 -3.04
N SER A 32 5.47 -7.52 -1.76
CA SER A 32 5.75 -8.78 -1.07
C SER A 32 4.83 -8.98 0.12
N PHE A 33 4.62 -10.24 0.52
CA PHE A 33 3.88 -10.60 1.73
C PHE A 33 4.49 -10.01 3.00
N GLY A 34 5.82 -9.81 3.03
CA GLY A 34 6.51 -9.13 4.13
C GLY A 34 6.05 -7.68 4.28
N CYS A 35 6.00 -6.92 3.17
CA CYS A 35 5.48 -5.55 3.13
C CYS A 35 4.02 -5.48 3.59
N LYS A 36 3.18 -6.43 3.12
CA LYS A 36 1.80 -6.55 3.60
C LYS A 36 1.72 -6.76 5.12
N LYS A 37 2.53 -7.67 5.69
CA LYS A 37 2.54 -7.93 7.14
C LYS A 37 3.02 -6.72 7.94
N SER A 38 4.05 -6.03 7.48
CA SER A 38 4.54 -4.80 8.13
C SER A 38 3.49 -3.71 8.08
N PHE A 39 2.81 -3.57 6.94
CA PHE A 39 1.69 -2.65 6.78
C PHE A 39 0.52 -3.00 7.70
N ASP A 40 0.16 -4.27 7.83
CA ASP A 40 -0.94 -4.71 8.71
C ASP A 40 -0.62 -4.45 10.20
N LYS A 41 0.64 -4.64 10.60
CA LYS A 41 1.12 -4.35 11.96
C LYS A 41 1.20 -2.86 12.27
N GLU A 42 1.64 -2.04 11.32
CA GLU A 42 1.77 -0.59 11.49
C GLU A 42 0.70 0.17 10.67
N LEU A 43 -0.49 -0.41 10.55
CA LEU A 43 -1.58 0.05 9.68
C LEU A 43 -1.90 1.54 9.91
N GLU A 44 -2.04 1.93 11.17
CA GLU A 44 -2.38 3.30 11.58
C GLU A 44 -1.31 4.32 11.16
N LYS A 45 -0.04 3.95 11.20
CA LYS A 45 1.10 4.81 10.87
C LYS A 45 1.25 5.01 9.36
N TYR A 46 0.99 3.97 8.58
CA TYR A 46 1.03 4.06 7.12
C TYR A 46 -0.20 4.78 6.56
N LEU A 47 -1.38 4.56 7.16
CA LEU A 47 -2.61 5.25 6.74
C LEU A 47 -2.57 6.75 7.01
N GLY A 48 -2.00 7.20 8.14
CA GLY A 48 -1.79 8.63 8.38
C GLY A 48 -0.80 9.30 7.42
N LYS A 49 -0.07 8.53 6.60
CA LYS A 49 0.79 9.03 5.51
C LYS A 49 0.19 8.82 4.12
N ALA A 50 -0.83 7.96 3.97
CA ALA A 50 -1.47 7.67 2.70
C ALA A 50 -2.22 8.89 2.15
N ASP A 51 -2.63 9.83 3.02
CA ASP A 51 -3.18 11.14 2.62
C ASP A 51 -2.20 11.97 1.77
N LYS A 52 -0.89 11.65 1.79
CA LYS A 52 0.12 12.30 0.93
C LYS A 52 0.41 11.57 -0.37
N TYR A 53 -0.18 10.39 -0.59
CA TYR A 53 0.09 9.55 -1.75
C TYR A 53 -1.16 9.24 -2.59
N ALA A 54 -2.36 9.60 -2.10
CA ALA A 54 -3.47 9.85 -3.00
C ALA A 54 -3.09 11.04 -3.90
N PRO A 55 -3.26 10.96 -5.22
CA PRO A 55 -3.03 12.11 -6.09
C PRO A 55 -3.91 13.26 -5.60
N HIS A 56 -3.26 14.26 -4.99
CA HIS A 56 -3.85 15.56 -4.80
C HIS A 56 -4.12 16.10 -6.21
N HIS A 57 -5.39 16.42 -6.50
CA HIS A 57 -5.80 17.15 -7.69
C HIS A 57 -4.97 18.44 -7.82
#